data_AF-A0A961BWD1-F1
#
_entry.id   AF-A0A961BWD1-F1
#
_cell.length_a   1.000
_cell.length_b   1.000
_cell.length_c   1.000
_cell.angle_alpha   90.00
_cell.angle_beta   90.00
_cell.angle_gamma   90.00
#
_symmetry.space_group_name_H-M   'P 1'
#
loop_
_entity.id
_entity.type
_entity.pdbx_description
1 polymer ?
#
loop_
_entity_poly.entity_id
_entity_poly.type
_entity_poly.pdbx_seq_one_letter_code
_entity_poly.pdbx_strand_id
1 'polypeptide(L)'
;ATPAAPVVKEPEPVPPYVEAALKRKRIPYWAMSALAFLPLWGILYAQTLSAPPVTEATQLIAGAEVYTGNGCSGCHGPTGGGGSGRPFADCAVVKTFPYIENQLEFVKLGSAGFTGQPYGDPNREGGAHIGGDFGQMPAFGATLTDAELLEVVRHEREVLSGEVVPEDQIDTGSPTEERLWPNGEPMLDSAGVLIDPEGEPLFDDAGKLANPEASISAGGEPAVCE
;
A
#
# COMPACT_ATOMS: atom_id res chain seq x y z
N ALA A 1 9.27 15.42 80.01
CA ALA A 1 10.05 14.68 79.01
C ALA A 1 10.46 15.67 77.92
N THR A 2 11.76 15.91 77.77
CA THR A 2 12.31 16.80 76.74
C THR A 2 12.54 15.99 75.46
N PRO A 3 12.12 16.45 74.27
CA PRO A 3 12.34 15.69 73.04
C PRO A 3 13.83 15.62 72.70
N ALA A 4 14.28 14.43 72.28
CA ALA A 4 15.65 14.21 71.82
C ALA A 4 15.89 14.96 70.49
N ALA A 5 16.99 15.72 70.44
CA ALA A 5 17.41 16.43 69.24
C ALA A 5 17.82 15.44 68.13
N PRO A 6 17.54 15.74 66.84
CA PRO A 6 17.93 14.89 65.73
C PRO A 6 19.45 14.90 65.57
N VAL A 7 20.06 13.72 65.49
CA VAL A 7 21.49 13.55 65.20
C VAL A 7 21.75 13.97 63.76
N VAL A 8 22.45 15.09 63.58
CA VAL A 8 22.97 15.51 62.28
C VAL A 8 24.07 14.53 61.88
N LYS A 9 23.85 13.77 60.80
CA LYS A 9 24.92 12.95 60.21
C LYS A 9 26.00 13.87 59.66
N GLU A 10 27.24 13.64 60.09
CA GLU A 10 28.42 14.34 59.59
C GLU A 10 28.52 14.17 58.06
N PRO A 11 28.81 15.23 57.28
CA PRO A 11 28.84 15.13 55.83
C PRO A 11 29.91 14.11 55.41
N GLU A 12 29.53 13.15 54.59
CA GLU A 12 30.44 12.11 54.10
C GLU A 12 31.67 12.75 53.42
N PRO A 13 32.88 12.21 53.65
CA PRO A 13 34.09 12.78 53.07
C PRO A 13 33.99 12.72 51.55
N VAL A 14 34.34 13.84 50.91
CA VAL A 14 34.30 13.96 49.45
C VAL A 14 35.12 12.84 48.83
N PRO A 15 34.54 12.02 47.93
CA PRO A 15 35.28 10.91 47.36
C PRO A 15 36.49 11.40 46.55
N PRO A 16 37.63 10.70 46.61
CA PRO A 16 38.88 11.15 45.98
C PRO A 16 38.78 11.33 44.46
N TYR A 17 37.86 10.63 43.78
CA TYR A 17 37.62 10.77 42.34
C TYR A 17 36.87 12.07 41.96
N VAL A 18 36.21 12.74 42.92
CA VAL A 18 35.50 14.02 42.69
C VAL A 18 36.33 15.23 43.09
N GLU A 19 37.35 15.05 43.94
CA GLU A 19 38.17 16.15 44.45
C GLU A 19 38.81 16.99 43.35
N ALA A 20 39.33 16.34 42.30
CA ALA A 20 39.96 17.02 41.16
C ALA A 20 38.97 17.86 40.36
N ALA A 21 37.71 17.42 40.26
CA ALA A 21 36.65 18.16 39.60
C ALA A 21 36.23 19.39 40.43
N LEU A 22 36.07 19.22 41.74
CA LEU A 22 35.67 20.29 42.67
C LEU A 22 36.73 21.37 42.86
N LYS A 23 38.02 21.01 42.76
CA LYS A 23 39.13 21.97 42.85
C LYS A 23 39.36 22.75 41.55
N ARG A 24 38.72 22.40 40.44
CA ARG A 24 38.96 23.02 39.12
C ARG A 24 38.24 24.37 39.02
N LYS A 25 39.03 25.46 38.99
CA LYS A 25 38.49 26.85 38.94
C LYS A 25 38.33 27.43 37.53
N ARG A 26 38.85 26.76 36.50
CA ARG A 26 38.83 27.25 35.11
C ARG A 26 38.27 26.19 34.18
N ILE A 27 37.54 26.67 33.17
CA ILE A 27 37.00 25.83 32.10
C ILE A 27 38.17 25.33 31.25
N PRO A 28 38.29 24.02 30.99
CA PRO A 28 39.34 23.50 30.13
C PRO A 28 39.08 23.90 28.68
N TYR A 29 40.14 24.19 27.92
CA TYR A 29 40.04 24.73 26.55
C TYR A 29 39.21 23.83 25.60
N TRP A 30 39.26 22.51 25.76
CA TRP A 30 38.48 21.56 24.95
C TRP A 30 36.96 21.69 25.18
N ALA A 31 36.52 22.13 26.36
CA ALA A 31 35.10 22.28 26.66
C ALA A 31 34.46 23.40 25.83
N MET A 32 35.23 24.44 25.51
CA MET A 32 34.77 25.52 24.62
C MET A 32 34.61 25.01 23.18
N SER A 33 35.53 24.18 22.70
CA SER A 33 35.41 23.54 21.38
C SER A 33 34.22 22.57 21.31
N ALA A 34 34.01 21.78 22.36
CA ALA A 34 32.86 20.86 22.45
C ALA A 34 31.52 21.63 22.49
N LEU A 35 31.43 22.70 23.29
CA LEU A 35 30.26 23.57 23.34
C LEU A 35 29.99 24.27 22.01
N ALA A 36 31.03 24.69 21.29
CA ALA A 36 30.87 25.28 19.95
C ALA A 36 30.42 24.26 18.90
N PHE A 37 30.78 22.98 19.06
CA PHE A 37 30.39 21.91 18.14
C PHE A 37 28.95 21.40 18.38
N LEU A 38 28.45 21.47 19.62
CA LEU A 38 27.09 21.04 19.98
C LEU A 38 25.95 21.60 19.11
N PRO A 39 25.88 22.91 18.77
CA PRO A 39 24.81 23.41 17.91
C PRO A 39 24.89 22.84 16.48
N LEU A 40 26.09 22.66 15.93
CA LEU A 40 26.27 22.03 14.61
C LEU A 40 25.88 20.54 14.65
N TRP A 41 26.36 19.81 15.65
CA TRP A 41 25.97 18.42 15.86
C TRP A 41 24.47 18.27 16.06
N GLY A 42 23.84 19.16 16.83
CA GLY A 42 22.40 19.16 17.07
C GLY A 42 21.60 19.36 15.78
N ILE A 43 22.03 20.27 14.89
CA ILE A 43 21.40 20.45 13.57
C ILE A 43 21.55 19.19 12.71
N LEU A 44 22.76 18.62 12.64
CA LEU A 44 23.01 17.39 11.88
C LEU A 44 22.21 16.21 12.43
N TYR A 45 22.17 16.05 13.75
CA TYR A 45 21.38 15.03 14.43
C TYR A 45 19.88 15.22 14.17
N ALA A 46 19.37 16.45 14.24
CA ALA A 46 17.97 16.75 13.90
C ALA A 46 17.64 16.39 12.45
N GLN A 47 18.55 16.62 11.50
CA GLN A 47 18.38 16.21 10.10
C GLN A 47 18.37 14.69 9.94
N THR A 48 19.07 13.93 10.79
CA THR A 48 18.97 12.45 10.80
C THR A 48 17.69 11.93 11.46
N LEU A 49 16.99 12.78 12.23
CA LEU A 49 15.69 12.46 12.82
C LEU A 49 14.53 12.82 11.89
N SER A 50 14.78 13.58 10.82
CA SER A 50 13.79 13.78 9.77
C SER A 50 13.46 12.42 9.16
N ALA A 51 12.18 12.03 9.21
CA ALA A 51 11.72 10.89 8.43
C ALA A 51 12.18 11.11 6.98
N PRO A 52 12.68 10.06 6.28
CA PRO A 52 12.89 10.18 4.85
C PRO A 52 11.59 10.75 4.25
N PRO A 53 11.65 11.63 3.24
CA PRO A 53 10.44 11.93 2.49
C PRO A 53 9.92 10.58 2.03
N VAL A 54 8.80 10.16 2.61
CA VAL A 54 8.02 9.08 2.03
C VAL A 54 7.50 9.75 0.76
N THR A 55 8.24 9.61 -0.33
CA THR A 55 7.61 9.68 -1.64
C THR A 55 6.56 8.59 -1.54
N GLU A 56 5.30 8.96 -1.31
CA GLU A 56 4.23 7.98 -1.29
C GLU A 56 4.38 7.18 -2.58
N ALA A 57 4.50 5.86 -2.43
CA ALA A 57 4.66 5.00 -3.59
C ALA A 57 3.43 5.24 -4.47
N THR A 58 3.63 5.43 -5.77
CA THR A 58 2.50 5.46 -6.69
C THR A 58 1.74 4.14 -6.54
N GLN A 59 0.43 4.15 -6.80
CA GLN A 59 -0.39 2.94 -6.69
C GLN A 59 0.19 1.76 -7.49
N LEU A 60 0.91 2.02 -8.58
CA LEU A 60 1.62 0.98 -9.36
C LEU A 60 2.84 0.39 -8.64
N ILE A 61 3.60 1.22 -7.91
CA ILE A 61 4.72 0.76 -7.09
C ILE A 61 4.20 -0.03 -5.89
N ALA A 62 3.20 0.50 -5.18
CA ALA A 62 2.54 -0.19 -4.08
C ALA A 62 1.94 -1.53 -4.54
N GLY A 63 1.30 -1.55 -5.71
CA GLY A 63 0.75 -2.75 -6.32
C GLY A 63 1.81 -3.82 -6.63
N ALA A 64 3.02 -3.43 -7.03
CA ALA A 64 4.13 -4.36 -7.24
C ALA A 64 4.61 -5.00 -5.92
N GLU A 65 4.60 -4.23 -4.84
CA GLU A 65 4.92 -4.72 -3.49
C GLU A 65 3.87 -5.71 -3.00
N VAL A 66 2.57 -5.39 -3.16
CA VAL A 66 1.46 -6.32 -2.84
C VAL A 66 1.55 -7.59 -3.69
N TYR A 67 1.79 -7.46 -4.99
CA TYR A 67 1.92 -8.59 -5.92
C TYR A 67 2.99 -9.61 -5.48
N THR A 68 4.12 -9.09 -4.98
CA THR A 68 5.23 -9.92 -4.50
C THR A 68 4.99 -10.40 -3.07
N GLY A 69 4.53 -9.52 -2.19
CA GLY A 69 4.36 -9.75 -0.75
C GLY A 69 3.23 -10.73 -0.42
N ASN A 70 2.19 -10.77 -1.24
CA ASN A 70 1.00 -11.60 -1.02
C ASN A 70 1.00 -12.90 -1.84
N GLY A 71 2.12 -13.23 -2.49
CA GLY A 71 2.33 -14.53 -3.14
C GLY A 71 1.69 -14.69 -4.51
N CYS A 72 1.13 -13.62 -5.09
CA CYS A 72 0.50 -13.64 -6.42
C CYS A 72 1.49 -14.14 -7.49
N SER A 73 2.73 -13.63 -7.45
CA SER A 73 3.84 -14.03 -8.32
C SER A 73 4.20 -15.52 -8.26
N GLY A 74 3.89 -16.22 -7.17
CA GLY A 74 4.16 -17.65 -7.02
C GLY A 74 3.32 -18.53 -7.96
N CYS A 75 2.10 -18.09 -8.28
CA CYS A 75 1.20 -18.81 -9.19
C CYS A 75 1.15 -18.18 -10.58
N HIS A 76 1.17 -16.84 -10.65
CA HIS A 76 1.03 -16.07 -11.88
C HIS A 76 2.38 -15.72 -12.53
N GLY A 77 3.50 -16.11 -11.90
CA GLY A 77 4.86 -15.84 -12.36
C GLY A 77 5.28 -14.39 -12.08
N PRO A 78 6.57 -14.11 -11.81
CA PRO A 78 7.04 -12.77 -11.43
C PRO A 78 6.82 -11.70 -12.50
N THR A 79 6.62 -12.11 -13.75
CA THR A 79 6.34 -11.22 -14.90
C THR A 79 4.95 -11.45 -15.48
N GLY A 80 4.02 -12.04 -14.72
CA GLY A 80 2.66 -12.32 -15.20
C GLY A 80 2.55 -13.41 -16.27
N GLY A 81 3.58 -14.24 -16.47
CA GLY A 81 3.60 -15.30 -17.48
C GLY A 81 2.70 -16.51 -17.18
N GLY A 82 2.08 -16.56 -16.00
CA GLY A 82 1.25 -17.67 -15.53
C GLY A 82 2.06 -18.83 -14.95
N GLY A 83 1.36 -19.93 -14.70
CA GLY A 83 1.90 -21.14 -14.09
C GLY A 83 0.76 -22.02 -13.58
N SER A 84 0.63 -22.13 -12.26
CA SER A 84 -0.60 -22.64 -11.63
C SER A 84 -1.73 -21.60 -11.58
N GLY A 85 -1.39 -20.32 -11.78
CA GLY A 85 -2.31 -19.21 -12.04
C GLY A 85 -2.36 -18.87 -13.54
N ARG A 86 -3.47 -18.29 -13.99
CA ARG A 86 -3.64 -17.88 -15.39
C ARG A 86 -2.68 -16.72 -15.72
N PRO A 87 -2.18 -16.60 -16.95
CA PRO A 87 -1.28 -15.51 -17.32
C PRO A 87 -2.01 -14.17 -17.30
N PHE A 88 -1.24 -13.10 -17.07
CA PHE A 88 -1.66 -11.72 -17.25
C PHE A 88 -1.08 -11.12 -18.54
N ALA A 89 0.17 -11.46 -18.84
CA ALA A 89 0.90 -10.99 -20.01
C ALA A 89 0.15 -11.23 -21.33
N ASP A 90 0.53 -10.49 -22.37
CA ASP A 90 -0.08 -10.54 -23.70
C ASP A 90 -1.59 -10.27 -23.67
N CYS A 91 -2.01 -9.38 -22.76
CA CYS A 91 -3.39 -8.95 -22.57
C CYS A 91 -4.34 -10.04 -22.11
N ALA A 92 -3.81 -11.12 -21.56
CA ALA A 92 -4.63 -12.25 -21.12
C ALA A 92 -5.60 -11.84 -20.02
N VAL A 93 -5.18 -10.99 -19.06
CA VAL A 93 -6.06 -10.52 -17.98
C VAL A 93 -7.07 -9.50 -18.48
N VAL A 94 -6.68 -8.55 -19.34
CA VAL A 94 -7.58 -7.54 -19.92
C VAL A 94 -8.65 -8.19 -20.80
N LYS A 95 -8.30 -9.20 -21.60
CA LYS A 95 -9.27 -10.01 -22.37
C LYS A 95 -10.24 -10.76 -21.47
N THR A 96 -9.80 -11.15 -20.27
CA THR A 96 -10.65 -11.86 -19.30
C THR A 96 -11.53 -10.88 -18.53
N PHE A 97 -11.00 -9.71 -18.19
CA PHE A 97 -11.69 -8.66 -17.45
C PHE A 97 -11.56 -7.34 -18.22
N PRO A 98 -12.42 -7.08 -19.23
CA PRO A 98 -12.40 -5.84 -19.98
C PRO A 98 -12.62 -4.60 -19.10
N TYR A 99 -13.28 -4.80 -17.96
CA TYR A 99 -13.49 -3.77 -16.96
C TYR A 99 -12.87 -4.19 -15.62
N ILE A 100 -12.22 -3.23 -14.96
CA ILE A 100 -11.34 -3.43 -13.80
C ILE A 100 -12.11 -3.96 -12.58
N GLU A 101 -13.34 -3.52 -12.37
CA GLU A 101 -14.20 -3.92 -11.26
C GLU A 101 -14.50 -5.43 -11.25
N ASN A 102 -14.59 -6.05 -12.42
CA ASN A 102 -14.79 -7.49 -12.53
C ASN A 102 -13.53 -8.26 -12.08
N GLN A 103 -12.34 -7.71 -12.32
CA GLN A 103 -11.10 -8.27 -11.79
C GLN A 103 -11.00 -8.05 -10.28
N LEU A 104 -11.35 -6.86 -9.79
CA LEU A 104 -11.39 -6.56 -8.36
C LEU A 104 -12.30 -7.54 -7.61
N GLU A 105 -13.52 -7.78 -8.13
CA GLU A 105 -14.45 -8.76 -7.57
C GLU A 105 -13.84 -10.18 -7.56
N PHE A 106 -13.21 -10.60 -8.66
CA PHE A 106 -12.58 -11.92 -8.74
C PHE A 106 -11.42 -12.08 -7.76
N VAL A 107 -10.56 -11.07 -7.61
CA VAL A 107 -9.44 -11.10 -6.67
C VAL A 107 -9.95 -11.10 -5.22
N LYS A 108 -11.00 -10.29 -4.93
CA LYS A 108 -11.61 -10.21 -3.61
C LYS A 108 -12.19 -11.56 -3.17
N LEU A 109 -12.91 -12.25 -4.06
CA LEU A 109 -13.63 -13.48 -3.75
C LEU A 109 -12.88 -14.78 -4.05
N GLY A 110 -11.83 -14.70 -4.88
CA GLY A 110 -11.10 -15.85 -5.40
C GLY A 110 -11.99 -16.81 -6.22
N SER A 111 -11.43 -17.98 -6.55
CA SER A 111 -12.16 -19.01 -7.28
C SER A 111 -13.40 -19.52 -6.55
N ALA A 112 -13.40 -19.46 -5.21
CA ALA A 112 -14.51 -19.93 -4.38
C ALA A 112 -15.81 -19.16 -4.65
N GLY A 113 -15.73 -17.83 -4.81
CA GLY A 113 -16.89 -16.98 -5.11
C GLY A 113 -17.50 -17.15 -6.50
N PHE A 114 -16.87 -17.97 -7.35
CA PHE A 114 -17.29 -18.24 -8.73
C PHE A 114 -17.35 -19.74 -9.04
N THR A 115 -17.42 -20.61 -8.02
CA THR A 115 -17.36 -22.07 -8.22
C THR A 115 -18.38 -22.56 -9.24
N GLY A 116 -17.89 -23.07 -10.39
CA GLY A 116 -18.72 -23.56 -11.49
C GLY A 116 -19.48 -22.47 -12.26
N GLN A 117 -19.21 -21.20 -12.00
CA GLN A 117 -19.81 -20.04 -12.67
C GLN A 117 -18.79 -19.31 -13.53
N PRO A 118 -19.21 -18.67 -14.63
CA PRO A 118 -18.33 -17.79 -15.39
C PRO A 118 -17.92 -16.57 -14.56
N TYR A 119 -16.75 -16.04 -14.85
CA TYR A 119 -16.26 -14.76 -14.34
C TYR A 119 -15.62 -13.94 -15.46
N GLY A 120 -15.60 -12.61 -15.29
CA GLY A 120 -15.10 -11.70 -16.31
C GLY A 120 -16.01 -11.65 -17.54
N ASP A 121 -15.42 -11.54 -18.74
CA ASP A 121 -16.17 -11.41 -19.99
C ASP A 121 -16.81 -12.74 -20.43
N PRO A 122 -18.16 -12.83 -20.47
CA PRO A 122 -18.84 -14.02 -20.98
C PRO A 122 -18.57 -14.27 -22.48
N ASN A 123 -18.15 -13.24 -23.23
CA ASN A 123 -17.87 -13.29 -24.66
C ASN A 123 -16.38 -13.36 -24.98
N ARG A 124 -15.53 -13.60 -23.98
CA ARG A 124 -14.08 -13.72 -24.14
C ARG A 124 -13.72 -14.67 -25.27
N GLU A 125 -12.76 -14.30 -26.11
CA GLU A 125 -12.24 -15.20 -27.16
C GLU A 125 -11.69 -16.50 -26.53
N GLY A 126 -12.18 -17.65 -27.01
CA GLY A 126 -11.87 -18.95 -26.41
C GLY A 126 -12.79 -19.36 -25.25
N GLY A 127 -13.82 -18.55 -24.96
CA GLY A 127 -14.85 -18.80 -23.95
C GLY A 127 -14.53 -18.16 -22.60
N ALA A 128 -15.61 -17.90 -21.85
CA ALA A 128 -15.53 -17.45 -20.47
C ALA A 128 -14.76 -18.45 -19.60
N HIS A 129 -13.99 -17.96 -18.66
CA HIS A 129 -13.36 -18.80 -17.65
C HIS A 129 -14.35 -19.14 -16.55
N ILE A 130 -14.25 -20.34 -16.00
CA ILE A 130 -15.18 -20.85 -14.99
C ILE A 130 -14.45 -20.95 -13.66
N GLY A 131 -15.03 -20.42 -12.58
CA GLY A 131 -14.38 -20.45 -11.27
C GLY A 131 -14.10 -21.90 -10.83
N GLY A 132 -12.82 -22.17 -10.56
CA GLY A 132 -12.33 -23.47 -10.14
C GLY A 132 -12.04 -24.47 -11.28
N ASP A 133 -12.17 -24.07 -12.55
CA ASP A 133 -11.78 -24.90 -13.71
C ASP A 133 -10.26 -24.98 -13.95
N PHE A 134 -9.51 -24.04 -13.37
CA PHE A 134 -8.07 -23.90 -13.49
C PHE A 134 -7.51 -23.29 -12.22
N GLY A 135 -6.47 -23.92 -11.66
CA GLY A 135 -5.90 -23.50 -10.38
C GLY A 135 -6.97 -23.35 -9.29
N GLN A 136 -6.59 -22.85 -8.13
CA GLN A 136 -7.55 -22.35 -7.14
C GLN A 136 -6.99 -21.04 -6.64
N MET A 137 -7.50 -19.92 -7.16
CA MET A 137 -7.11 -18.61 -6.69
C MET A 137 -7.72 -18.37 -5.31
N PRO A 138 -6.92 -18.07 -4.28
CA PRO A 138 -7.46 -17.74 -2.96
C PRO A 138 -8.23 -16.41 -3.00
N ALA A 139 -9.13 -16.23 -2.03
CA ALA A 139 -9.84 -14.98 -1.83
C ALA A 139 -8.97 -14.01 -1.03
N PHE A 140 -8.84 -12.76 -1.49
CA PHE A 140 -8.01 -11.75 -0.83
C PHE A 140 -8.80 -10.68 -0.08
N GLY A 141 -10.14 -10.68 -0.17
CA GLY A 141 -10.98 -9.65 0.46
C GLY A 141 -10.93 -9.58 1.99
N ALA A 142 -10.38 -10.60 2.65
CA ALA A 142 -10.14 -10.61 4.10
C ALA A 142 -8.69 -10.31 4.49
N THR A 143 -7.77 -10.27 3.51
CA THR A 143 -6.33 -10.10 3.75
C THR A 143 -5.77 -8.80 3.19
N LEU A 144 -6.41 -8.26 2.16
CA LEU A 144 -6.06 -7.00 1.54
C LEU A 144 -7.16 -5.97 1.82
N THR A 145 -6.74 -4.73 2.04
CA THR A 145 -7.62 -3.56 1.99
C THR A 145 -8.10 -3.31 0.57
N ASP A 146 -9.17 -2.53 0.42
CA ASP A 146 -9.70 -2.15 -0.89
C ASP A 146 -8.70 -1.30 -1.70
N ALA A 147 -7.90 -0.45 -1.03
CA ALA A 147 -6.77 0.25 -1.65
C ALA A 147 -5.70 -0.71 -2.18
N GLU A 148 -5.22 -1.66 -1.36
CA GLU A 148 -4.23 -2.66 -1.79
C GLU A 148 -4.76 -3.56 -2.92
N LEU A 149 -6.06 -3.85 -2.92
CA LEU A 149 -6.74 -4.56 -4.02
C LEU A 149 -6.69 -3.76 -5.32
N LEU A 150 -7.00 -2.46 -5.26
CA LEU A 150 -6.90 -1.59 -6.44
C LEU A 150 -5.46 -1.53 -6.95
N GLU A 151 -4.50 -1.27 -6.06
CA GLU A 151 -3.07 -1.18 -6.38
C GLU A 151 -2.55 -2.43 -7.09
N VAL A 152 -2.81 -3.62 -6.53
CA VAL A 152 -2.34 -4.88 -7.14
C VAL A 152 -3.01 -5.13 -8.49
N VAL A 153 -4.32 -4.87 -8.60
CA VAL A 153 -5.04 -5.05 -9.88
C VAL A 153 -4.52 -4.10 -10.94
N ARG A 154 -4.24 -2.83 -10.59
CA ARG A 154 -3.59 -1.89 -11.50
C ARG A 154 -2.21 -2.40 -11.94
N HIS A 155 -1.39 -2.88 -11.02
CA HIS A 155 -0.08 -3.45 -11.37
C HIS A 155 -0.22 -4.65 -12.33
N GLU A 156 -1.15 -5.55 -12.07
CA GLU A 156 -1.42 -6.71 -12.93
C GLU A 156 -1.83 -6.31 -14.36
N ARG A 157 -2.65 -5.28 -14.48
CA ARG A 157 -3.20 -4.85 -15.77
C ARG A 157 -2.26 -3.92 -16.53
N GLU A 158 -1.81 -2.85 -15.90
CA GLU A 158 -1.05 -1.78 -16.54
C GLU A 158 0.42 -2.20 -16.75
N VAL A 159 1.03 -2.87 -15.77
CA VAL A 159 2.46 -3.22 -15.83
C VAL A 159 2.71 -4.61 -16.39
N LEU A 160 1.98 -5.63 -15.91
CA LEU A 160 2.23 -7.01 -16.32
C LEU A 160 1.50 -7.40 -17.62
N SER A 161 0.35 -6.80 -17.89
CA SER A 161 -0.49 -7.14 -19.04
C SER A 161 -0.38 -6.16 -20.20
N GLY A 162 -0.05 -4.89 -19.95
CA GLY A 162 0.02 -3.84 -20.97
C GLY A 162 -1.31 -3.14 -21.26
N GLU A 163 -2.21 -3.04 -20.27
CA GLU A 163 -3.40 -2.17 -20.37
C GLU A 163 -2.97 -0.71 -20.59
N VAL A 164 -3.55 -0.07 -21.60
CA VAL A 164 -3.40 1.38 -21.82
C VAL A 164 -4.50 2.10 -21.07
N VAL A 165 -4.09 2.89 -20.10
CA VAL A 165 -5.00 3.75 -19.35
C VAL A 165 -4.99 5.15 -19.95
N PRO A 166 -6.15 5.70 -20.33
CA PRO A 166 -6.24 7.10 -20.74
C PRO A 166 -5.67 8.03 -19.66
N GLU A 167 -4.90 9.05 -20.07
CA GLU A 167 -4.24 9.98 -19.13
C GLU A 167 -5.25 10.70 -18.22
N ASP A 168 -6.47 10.93 -18.68
CA ASP A 168 -7.56 11.55 -17.91
C ASP A 168 -8.19 10.61 -16.87
N GLN A 169 -7.83 9.32 -16.88
CA GLN A 169 -8.19 8.34 -15.85
C GLN A 169 -7.08 8.15 -14.81
N ILE A 170 -6.04 8.98 -14.83
CA ILE A 170 -4.97 8.99 -13.82
C ILE A 170 -4.90 10.39 -13.21
N ASP A 171 -5.08 10.48 -11.89
CA ASP A 171 -4.85 11.75 -11.18
C ASP A 171 -3.35 12.02 -11.05
N THR A 172 -2.78 12.61 -12.10
CA THR A 172 -1.38 13.07 -12.14
C THR A 172 -1.11 14.25 -11.20
N GLY A 173 -2.16 14.83 -10.59
CA GLY A 173 -2.05 15.83 -9.53
C GLY A 173 -1.89 15.22 -8.13
N SER A 174 -2.26 13.94 -7.95
CA SER A 174 -2.07 13.21 -6.70
C SER A 174 -0.64 12.66 -6.58
N PRO A 175 -0.02 12.70 -5.37
CA PRO A 175 1.28 12.07 -5.12
C PRO A 175 1.32 10.57 -5.43
N THR A 176 0.18 9.89 -5.40
CA THR A 176 0.05 8.43 -5.57
C THR A 176 -0.39 8.02 -6.98
N GLU A 177 -0.60 8.98 -7.89
CA GLU A 177 -1.09 8.74 -9.26
C GLU A 177 -2.37 7.87 -9.28
N GLU A 178 -3.41 8.32 -8.60
CA GLU A 178 -4.62 7.53 -8.35
C GLU A 178 -5.38 7.18 -9.63
N ARG A 179 -5.92 5.96 -9.68
CA ARG A 179 -6.83 5.57 -10.76
C ARG A 179 -8.21 6.18 -10.56
N LEU A 180 -8.73 6.74 -11.64
CA LEU A 180 -10.05 7.31 -11.75
C LEU A 180 -10.93 6.46 -12.66
N TRP A 181 -12.23 6.59 -12.46
CA TRP A 181 -13.25 6.12 -13.38
C TRP A 181 -13.25 6.94 -14.69
N PRO A 182 -13.87 6.44 -15.78
CA PRO A 182 -13.97 7.18 -17.05
C PRO A 182 -14.67 8.55 -16.94
N ASN A 183 -15.49 8.77 -15.92
CA ASN A 183 -16.12 10.07 -15.63
C ASN A 183 -15.20 11.04 -14.86
N GLY A 184 -13.98 10.61 -14.51
CA GLY A 184 -13.00 11.38 -13.74
C GLY A 184 -13.18 11.30 -12.22
N GLU A 185 -14.16 10.55 -11.73
CA GLU A 185 -14.38 10.35 -10.29
C GLU A 185 -13.39 9.32 -9.72
N PRO A 186 -12.99 9.43 -8.44
CA PRO A 186 -12.05 8.50 -7.83
C PRO A 186 -12.66 7.11 -7.63
N MET A 187 -11.82 6.07 -7.72
CA MET A 187 -12.22 4.70 -7.39
C MET A 187 -12.21 4.40 -5.89
N LEU A 188 -11.55 5.23 -5.09
CA LEU A 188 -11.46 5.10 -3.64
C LEU A 188 -12.07 6.32 -2.97
N ASP A 189 -12.82 6.10 -1.88
CA ASP A 189 -13.22 7.18 -1.00
C ASP A 189 -12.06 7.65 -0.10
N SER A 190 -12.31 8.70 0.70
CA SER A 190 -11.31 9.23 1.65
C SER A 190 -10.86 8.24 2.74
N ALA A 191 -11.57 7.12 2.92
CA ALA A 191 -11.22 6.06 3.86
C ALA A 191 -10.48 4.88 3.18
N GLY A 192 -10.26 4.96 1.86
CA GLY A 192 -9.62 3.89 1.08
C GLY A 192 -10.56 2.73 0.76
N VAL A 193 -11.88 2.96 0.77
CA VAL A 193 -12.91 1.98 0.39
C VAL A 193 -13.21 2.13 -1.10
N LEU A 194 -13.34 1.01 -1.81
CA LEU A 194 -13.70 1.02 -3.23
C LEU A 194 -15.14 1.51 -3.42
N ILE A 195 -15.29 2.51 -4.29
CA ILE A 195 -16.57 3.13 -4.63
C ILE A 195 -16.82 3.07 -6.14
N ASP A 196 -18.09 3.01 -6.51
CA ASP A 196 -18.54 3.08 -7.89
C ASP A 196 -18.47 4.52 -8.45
N PRO A 197 -18.74 4.72 -9.75
CA PRO A 197 -18.70 6.03 -10.40
C PRO A 197 -19.69 7.06 -9.81
N GLU A 198 -20.68 6.63 -9.05
CA GLU A 198 -21.64 7.46 -8.34
C GLU A 198 -21.22 7.78 -6.89
N GLY A 199 -20.13 7.18 -6.42
CA GLY A 199 -19.59 7.35 -5.07
C GLY A 199 -20.21 6.42 -4.02
N GLU A 200 -20.97 5.40 -4.44
CA GLU A 200 -21.53 4.39 -3.56
C GLU A 200 -20.56 3.19 -3.42
N PRO A 201 -20.64 2.38 -2.35
CA PRO A 201 -19.73 1.24 -2.18
C PRO A 201 -19.75 0.29 -3.39
N LEU A 202 -18.56 -0.03 -3.92
CA LEU A 202 -18.43 -0.89 -5.11
C LEU A 202 -18.93 -2.31 -4.83
N PHE A 203 -18.73 -2.80 -3.61
CA PHE A 203 -19.09 -4.15 -3.19
C PHE A 203 -20.20 -4.17 -2.15
N ASP A 204 -21.07 -5.18 -2.26
CA ASP A 204 -22.06 -5.51 -1.23
C ASP A 204 -21.42 -6.25 -0.04
N ASP A 205 -22.23 -6.56 0.97
CA ASP A 205 -21.79 -7.30 2.17
C ASP A 205 -21.22 -8.70 1.85
N ALA A 206 -21.53 -9.27 0.68
CA ALA A 206 -21.00 -10.54 0.22
C ALA A 206 -19.70 -10.39 -0.60
N GLY A 207 -19.24 -9.16 -0.82
CA GLY A 207 -18.07 -8.85 -1.65
C GLY A 207 -18.35 -8.94 -3.15
N LYS A 208 -19.62 -9.04 -3.56
CA LYS A 208 -20.07 -9.00 -4.96
C LYS A 208 -20.27 -7.56 -5.40
N LEU A 209 -20.19 -7.28 -6.70
CA LEU A 209 -20.48 -5.94 -7.21
C LEU A 209 -21.90 -5.52 -6.80
N ALA A 210 -22.01 -4.40 -6.07
CA ALA A 210 -23.28 -3.92 -5.54
C ALA A 210 -24.22 -3.43 -6.66
N ASN A 211 -23.64 -2.82 -7.68
CA ASN A 211 -24.35 -2.30 -8.84
C ASN A 211 -23.64 -2.73 -10.14
N PRO A 212 -23.85 -3.99 -10.60
CA PRO A 212 -23.19 -4.48 -11.82
C PRO A 212 -23.57 -3.65 -13.05
N GLU A 213 -24.76 -3.07 -13.13
CA GLU A 213 -25.16 -2.28 -14.31
C GLU A 213 -24.49 -0.90 -14.36
N ALA A 214 -24.33 -0.21 -13.22
CA ALA A 214 -23.58 1.05 -13.17
C ALA A 214 -22.06 0.84 -13.30
N SER A 215 -21.55 -0.25 -12.72
CA SER A 215 -20.12 -0.56 -12.72
C SER A 215 -19.60 -1.11 -14.06
N ILE A 216 -20.37 -1.96 -14.76
CA ILE A 216 -20.02 -2.48 -16.10
C ILE A 216 -19.97 -1.36 -17.17
N SER A 217 -20.57 -0.19 -16.92
CA SER A 217 -20.97 0.71 -18.01
C SER A 217 -21.12 2.20 -17.72
N ALA A 218 -20.43 2.81 -16.74
CA ALA A 218 -20.46 4.27 -16.57
C ALA A 218 -19.76 5.07 -17.71
N GLY A 219 -19.91 4.61 -18.96
CA GLY A 219 -19.65 5.35 -20.20
C GLY A 219 -18.36 4.99 -20.93
N GLY A 220 -17.50 4.16 -20.35
CA GLY A 220 -16.18 3.83 -20.90
C GLY A 220 -16.20 2.69 -21.92
N GLU A 221 -15.35 2.81 -22.94
CA GLU A 221 -14.98 1.68 -23.79
C GLU A 221 -14.21 0.63 -22.95
N PRO A 222 -14.30 -0.67 -23.30
CA PRO A 222 -13.52 -1.71 -22.61
C PRO A 222 -12.03 -1.39 -22.68
N ALA A 223 -11.30 -1.82 -21.65
CA ALA A 223 -9.86 -1.66 -21.60
C ALA A 223 -9.18 -2.24 -22.85
N VAL A 224 -8.21 -1.49 -23.36
CA VAL A 224 -7.41 -1.85 -24.53
C VAL A 224 -5.96 -2.07 -24.13
N CYS A 225 -5.24 -2.77 -25.00
CA CYS A 225 -3.81 -3.01 -24.86
C CYS A 225 -3.03 -2.48 -26.06
N GLU A 226 -1.74 -2.22 -25.85
CA GLU A 226 -0.76 -2.00 -26.92
C GLU A 226 -0.42 -3.28 -27.72
#